data_AF-A0A8T2ZFF3-F1
#
_entry.id   AF-A0A8T2ZFF3-F1
#
_cell.length_a   1.000
_cell.length_b   1.000
_cell.length_c   1.000
_cell.angle_alpha   90.00
_cell.angle_beta   90.00
_cell.angle_gamma   90.00
#
_symmetry.space_group_name_H-M   'P 1'
#
loop_
_entity.id
_entity.type
_entity.pdbx_description
1 polymer ?
#
loop_
_entity_poly.entity_id
_entity_poly.type
_entity_poly.pdbx_seq_one_letter_code
_entity_poly.pdbx_strand_id
1 'polypeptide(L)'
;MDMFCCFSPSYSQLVGGRSSSSSGKGKNHEGLIKYGFSLVKGKANHPMEDYHVAKFVQIQGHELGLFAIYDGHLGDSVPAYLQKHLFSNILKEEEFWTDPNRSISKAYERTDQTILSNSSDLGRGGSTAVTAILINGKRLWVANVGDSRAVLSRGGQARQMTTDHEPNTERGSIENKGGFVSNMPGLFHRSHY
;
A
#
# COMPACT_ATOMS: atom_id res chain seq x y z
N MET A 1 34.68 -18.81 1.68
CA MET A 1 34.87 -17.71 0.70
C MET A 1 33.77 -17.90 -0.30
N ASP A 2 32.61 -17.36 0.07
CA ASP A 2 31.34 -17.90 -0.36
C ASP A 2 30.84 -17.12 -1.57
N MET A 3 30.52 -17.91 -2.59
CA MET A 3 30.11 -17.53 -3.92
C MET A 3 28.73 -16.88 -3.87
N PHE A 4 28.71 -15.56 -4.06
CA PHE A 4 27.50 -14.76 -4.28
C PHE A 4 26.68 -15.35 -5.43
N CYS A 5 25.55 -15.98 -5.13
CA CYS A 5 24.53 -16.29 -6.12
C CYS A 5 23.73 -15.01 -6.43
N CYS A 6 24.07 -14.39 -7.57
CA CYS A 6 23.30 -13.33 -8.19
C CYS A 6 21.89 -13.83 -8.54
N PHE A 7 20.87 -13.27 -7.89
CA PHE A 7 19.50 -13.34 -8.41
C PHE A 7 19.32 -12.21 -9.44
N SER A 8 19.38 -12.57 -10.72
CA SER A 8 18.90 -11.71 -11.79
C SER A 8 17.36 -11.71 -11.76
N PRO A 9 16.68 -10.57 -11.59
CA PRO A 9 15.26 -10.50 -11.90
C PRO A 9 15.13 -10.44 -13.42
N SER A 10 14.51 -11.46 -14.02
CA SER A 10 14.12 -11.41 -15.42
C SER A 10 13.07 -10.30 -15.58
N TYR A 11 13.52 -9.13 -16.02
CA TYR A 11 12.65 -8.07 -16.49
C TYR A 11 12.11 -8.51 -17.85
N SER A 12 10.86 -8.99 -17.89
CA SER A 12 10.14 -9.13 -19.14
C SER A 12 9.82 -7.73 -19.67
N GLN A 13 10.57 -7.26 -20.66
CA GLN A 13 10.13 -6.19 -21.56
C GLN A 13 8.83 -6.65 -22.23
N LEU A 14 7.70 -6.11 -21.79
CA LEU A 14 6.46 -6.15 -22.55
C LEU A 14 6.13 -4.72 -22.96
N VAL A 15 6.47 -4.42 -24.22
CA VAL A 15 5.79 -3.38 -24.98
C VAL A 15 4.38 -3.91 -25.23
N GLY A 16 3.41 -3.47 -24.44
CA GLY A 16 2.02 -3.93 -24.52
C GLY A 16 1.12 -2.91 -23.85
N GLY A 17 0.05 -2.49 -24.55
CA GLY A 17 -0.91 -1.50 -24.05
C GLY A 17 -1.34 -1.81 -22.62
N ARG A 18 -1.36 -0.78 -21.76
CA ARG A 18 -1.76 -0.86 -20.35
C ARG A 18 -3.13 -1.54 -20.29
N SER A 19 -3.17 -2.79 -19.83
CA SER A 19 -4.40 -3.56 -19.67
C SER A 19 -5.36 -2.81 -18.74
N SER A 20 -6.61 -2.61 -19.17
CA SER A 20 -7.68 -1.94 -18.41
C SER A 20 -8.17 -2.75 -17.20
N SER A 21 -7.70 -3.99 -17.05
CA SER A 21 -7.99 -4.84 -15.91
C SER A 21 -6.82 -5.80 -15.63
N SER A 22 -6.64 -6.19 -14.38
CA SER A 22 -5.73 -7.28 -14.00
C SER A 22 -6.36 -8.12 -12.90
N SER A 23 -6.13 -9.41 -12.94
CA SER A 23 -6.58 -10.31 -11.88
C SER A 23 -5.55 -11.39 -11.67
N GLY A 24 -5.47 -11.91 -10.46
CA GLY A 24 -4.52 -12.95 -10.13
C GLY A 24 -4.90 -13.67 -8.85
N LYS A 25 -4.21 -14.79 -8.62
CA LYS A 25 -4.37 -15.61 -7.44
C LYS A 25 -3.06 -16.30 -7.14
N GLY A 26 -2.87 -16.67 -5.88
CA GLY A 26 -1.71 -17.42 -5.46
C GLY A 26 -1.95 -18.07 -4.10
N LYS A 27 -0.89 -18.71 -3.61
CA LYS A 27 -0.90 -19.41 -2.33
C LYS A 27 0.48 -19.33 -1.70
N ASN A 28 0.53 -19.56 -0.40
CA ASN A 28 1.79 -19.67 0.33
C ASN A 28 2.49 -21.00 0.01
N HIS A 29 3.71 -21.20 0.51
CA HIS A 29 4.56 -22.34 0.20
C HIS A 29 3.88 -23.68 0.47
N GLU A 30 3.22 -23.81 1.64
CA GLU A 30 2.48 -25.01 2.03
C GLU A 30 1.10 -25.13 1.34
N GLY A 31 0.64 -24.07 0.67
CA GLY A 31 -0.64 -24.01 -0.02
C GLY A 31 -1.88 -23.88 0.88
N LEU A 32 -1.69 -23.73 2.19
CA LEU A 32 -2.74 -23.58 3.19
C LEU A 32 -3.40 -22.19 3.13
N ILE A 33 -2.61 -21.17 2.80
CA ILE A 33 -3.06 -19.78 2.73
C ILE A 33 -3.10 -19.37 1.27
N LYS A 34 -4.23 -18.81 0.84
CA LYS A 34 -4.48 -18.42 -0.54
C LYS A 34 -4.79 -16.95 -0.60
N TYR A 35 -4.44 -16.32 -1.72
CA TYR A 35 -4.85 -14.96 -2.02
C TYR A 35 -5.43 -14.88 -3.44
N GLY A 36 -6.24 -13.85 -3.67
CA GLY A 36 -6.74 -13.46 -4.97
C GLY A 36 -6.87 -11.94 -5.03
N PHE A 37 -6.78 -11.39 -6.23
CA PHE A 37 -7.00 -9.97 -6.47
C PHE A 37 -7.67 -9.76 -7.83
N SER A 38 -8.41 -8.66 -7.94
CA SER A 38 -8.95 -8.16 -9.18
C SER A 38 -8.88 -6.65 -9.16
N LEU A 39 -8.49 -6.08 -10.27
CA LEU A 39 -8.28 -4.67 -10.50
C LEU A 39 -8.96 -4.33 -11.82
N VAL A 40 -9.89 -3.38 -11.80
CA VAL A 40 -10.70 -3.03 -12.98
C VAL A 40 -10.77 -1.52 -13.07
N LYS A 41 -10.38 -0.95 -14.20
CA LYS A 41 -10.55 0.47 -14.44
C LYS A 41 -12.04 0.82 -14.48
N GLY A 42 -12.45 1.76 -13.63
CA GLY A 42 -13.81 2.29 -13.63
C GLY A 42 -14.15 3.13 -14.87
N LYS A 43 -15.32 3.75 -14.85
CA LYS A 43 -15.83 4.60 -15.95
C LYS A 43 -15.19 5.99 -16.03
N ALA A 44 -14.27 6.30 -15.11
CA ALA A 44 -13.67 7.61 -15.05
C ALA A 44 -12.78 7.89 -16.27
N ASN A 45 -12.79 9.14 -16.73
CA ASN A 45 -12.05 9.59 -17.91
C ASN A 45 -10.55 9.82 -17.67
N HIS A 46 -10.02 9.48 -16.49
CA HIS A 46 -8.58 9.47 -16.21
C HIS A 46 -7.98 8.06 -16.41
N PRO A 47 -6.64 7.90 -16.49
CA PRO A 47 -5.98 6.60 -16.48
C PRO A 47 -6.26 5.79 -15.22
N MET A 48 -5.88 4.50 -15.20
CA MET A 48 -5.90 3.73 -13.97
C MET A 48 -4.83 4.24 -13.02
N GLU A 49 -5.23 4.70 -11.84
CA GLU A 49 -4.32 5.25 -10.81
C GLU A 49 -4.14 4.27 -9.64
N ASP A 50 -4.94 3.20 -9.57
CA ASP A 50 -4.86 2.17 -8.53
C ASP A 50 -3.73 1.17 -8.78
N TYR A 51 -2.99 0.86 -7.72
CA TYR A 51 -1.95 -0.18 -7.70
C TYR A 51 -2.19 -1.13 -6.53
N HIS A 52 -1.63 -2.33 -6.63
CA HIS A 52 -1.70 -3.31 -5.55
C HIS A 52 -0.41 -4.13 -5.45
N VAL A 53 -0.24 -4.80 -4.33
CA VAL A 53 0.74 -5.88 -4.15
C VAL A 53 -0.01 -7.08 -3.60
N ALA A 54 0.27 -8.28 -4.11
CA ALA A 54 -0.24 -9.52 -3.56
C ALA A 54 0.75 -10.65 -3.85
N LYS A 55 1.57 -11.02 -2.86
CA LYS A 55 2.59 -12.06 -3.02
C LYS A 55 3.03 -12.67 -1.69
N PHE A 56 3.60 -13.87 -1.77
CA PHE A 56 4.37 -14.47 -0.69
C PHE A 56 5.88 -14.37 -0.99
N VAL A 57 6.70 -14.14 0.02
CA VAL A 57 8.16 -14.09 -0.07
C VAL A 57 8.80 -14.82 1.11
N GLN A 58 10.03 -15.31 0.94
CA GLN A 58 10.83 -15.93 2.00
C GLN A 58 11.98 -15.00 2.37
N ILE A 59 12.06 -14.59 3.64
CA ILE A 59 13.08 -13.66 4.13
C ILE A 59 13.56 -14.13 5.51
N GLN A 60 14.86 -14.32 5.67
CA GLN A 60 15.49 -14.73 6.94
C GLN A 60 14.83 -15.97 7.59
N GLY A 61 14.41 -16.95 6.77
CA GLY A 61 13.74 -18.16 7.25
C GLY A 61 12.26 -17.98 7.64
N HIS A 62 11.70 -16.80 7.41
CA HIS A 62 10.28 -16.52 7.59
C HIS A 62 9.56 -16.43 6.25
N GLU A 63 8.34 -16.96 6.20
CA GLU A 63 7.41 -16.71 5.11
C GLU A 63 6.61 -15.44 5.41
N LEU A 64 6.56 -14.51 4.45
CA LEU A 64 5.77 -13.29 4.55
C LEU A 64 4.75 -13.24 3.42
N GLY A 65 3.47 -13.07 3.77
CA GLY A 65 2.44 -12.60 2.85
C GLY A 65 2.42 -11.07 2.86
N LEU A 66 2.64 -10.46 1.69
CA LEU A 66 2.65 -9.01 1.51
C LEU A 66 1.48 -8.62 0.61
N PHE A 67 0.58 -7.81 1.16
CA PHE A 67 -0.64 -7.38 0.47
C PHE A 67 -0.83 -5.88 0.63
N ALA A 68 -1.12 -5.17 -0.46
CA ALA A 68 -1.40 -3.74 -0.37
C ALA A 68 -2.35 -3.29 -1.46
N ILE A 69 -3.08 -2.21 -1.17
CA ILE A 69 -3.82 -1.41 -2.15
C ILE A 69 -3.35 0.03 -2.02
N TYR A 70 -3.15 0.69 -3.15
CA TYR A 70 -2.76 2.08 -3.29
C TYR A 70 -3.75 2.75 -4.24
N ASP A 71 -4.58 3.65 -3.75
CA ASP A 71 -5.54 4.41 -4.53
C ASP A 71 -4.94 5.80 -4.85
N GLY A 72 -4.51 5.96 -6.10
CA GLY A 72 -3.85 7.16 -6.58
C GLY A 72 -4.83 8.29 -6.89
N HIS A 73 -4.37 9.53 -6.72
CA HIS A 73 -5.12 10.70 -7.16
C HIS A 73 -4.20 11.77 -7.76
N LEU A 74 -4.65 12.36 -8.88
CA LEU A 74 -3.90 13.37 -9.65
C LEU A 74 -2.58 12.82 -10.23
N GLY A 75 -2.59 11.56 -10.67
CA GLY A 75 -1.46 10.86 -11.28
C GLY A 75 -1.20 9.46 -10.70
N ASP A 76 -0.55 8.61 -11.49
CA ASP A 76 -0.20 7.21 -11.13
C ASP A 76 1.24 7.05 -10.59
N SER A 77 2.04 8.12 -10.58
CA SER A 77 3.46 8.07 -10.19
C SER A 77 3.67 7.68 -8.72
N VAL A 78 2.91 8.29 -7.80
CA VAL A 78 3.00 7.99 -6.35
C VAL A 78 2.57 6.55 -6.02
N PRO A 79 1.38 6.06 -6.44
CA PRO A 79 1.01 4.67 -6.17
C PRO A 79 1.96 3.67 -6.85
N ALA A 80 2.50 3.98 -8.04
CA ALA A 80 3.53 3.17 -8.69
C ALA A 80 4.84 3.13 -7.89
N TYR A 81 5.23 4.25 -7.26
CA TYR A 81 6.38 4.31 -6.36
C TYR A 81 6.14 3.46 -5.10
N LEU A 82 4.98 3.60 -4.46
CA LEU A 82 4.61 2.83 -3.28
C LEU A 82 4.64 1.32 -3.55
N GLN A 83 4.10 0.87 -4.70
CA GLN A 83 4.12 -0.53 -5.11
C GLN A 83 5.53 -1.13 -5.15
N LYS A 84 6.53 -0.34 -5.57
CA LYS A 84 7.92 -0.79 -5.71
C LYS A 84 8.70 -0.70 -4.40
N HIS A 85 8.45 0.33 -3.59
CA HIS A 85 9.37 0.72 -2.53
C HIS A 85 8.85 0.48 -1.11
N LEU A 86 7.54 0.62 -0.84
CA LEU A 86 7.04 0.67 0.54
C LEU A 86 7.36 -0.61 1.32
N PHE A 87 7.06 -1.79 0.78
CA PHE A 87 7.43 -3.05 1.45
C PHE A 87 8.95 -3.24 1.58
N SER A 88 9.73 -2.80 0.59
CA SER A 88 11.19 -2.89 0.69
C SER A 88 11.72 -2.04 1.84
N ASN A 89 11.16 -0.84 2.02
CA ASN A 89 11.53 0.07 3.09
C ASN A 89 11.14 -0.50 4.46
N ILE A 90 9.92 -1.03 4.60
CA ILE A 90 9.45 -1.69 5.83
C ILE A 90 10.40 -2.83 6.23
N LEU A 91 10.72 -3.72 5.29
CA LEU A 91 11.54 -4.91 5.56
C LEU A 91 13.03 -4.62 5.77
N LYS A 92 13.49 -3.41 5.45
CA LYS A 92 14.86 -2.94 5.69
C LYS A 92 15.03 -2.23 7.03
N GLU A 93 13.95 -1.91 7.73
CA GLU A 93 14.06 -1.35 9.08
C GLU A 93 14.69 -2.38 10.02
N GLU A 94 15.72 -1.95 10.76
CA GLU A 94 16.52 -2.81 11.65
C GLU A 94 15.65 -3.53 12.69
N GLU A 95 14.63 -2.82 13.20
CA GLU A 95 13.75 -3.30 14.25
C GLU A 95 12.54 -4.09 13.70
N PHE A 96 12.45 -4.40 12.40
CA PHE A 96 11.25 -5.00 11.82
C PHE A 96 10.85 -6.32 12.49
N TRP A 97 11.82 -7.13 12.88
CA TRP A 97 11.57 -8.44 13.50
C TRP A 97 11.28 -8.37 15.00
N THR A 98 11.70 -7.30 15.67
CA THR A 98 11.55 -7.09 17.12
C THR A 98 10.38 -6.18 17.46
N ASP A 99 10.19 -5.12 16.68
CA ASP A 99 9.09 -4.16 16.77
C ASP A 99 8.53 -3.79 15.37
N PRO A 100 7.72 -4.68 14.77
CA PRO A 100 7.11 -4.43 13.46
C PRO A 100 6.26 -3.16 13.42
N ASN A 101 5.59 -2.79 14.51
CA ASN A 101 4.70 -1.61 14.53
C ASN A 101 5.49 -0.32 14.33
N ARG A 102 6.59 -0.17 15.08
CA ARG A 102 7.48 0.99 14.95
C ARG A 102 8.17 1.01 13.59
N SER A 103 8.64 -0.14 13.11
CA SER A 103 9.27 -0.24 11.79
C SER A 103 8.32 0.09 10.65
N ILE A 104 7.08 -0.39 10.69
CA ILE A 104 6.07 -0.06 9.67
C ILE A 104 5.82 1.46 9.68
N SER A 105 5.56 2.05 10.86
CA SER A 105 5.29 3.49 10.98
C SER A 105 6.44 4.34 10.44
N LYS A 106 7.67 4.02 10.86
CA LYS A 106 8.89 4.72 10.43
C LYS A 106 9.17 4.57 8.94
N ALA A 107 8.89 3.40 8.36
CA ALA A 107 9.06 3.17 6.93
C ALA A 107 8.01 3.93 6.10
N TYR A 108 6.77 4.06 6.59
CA TYR A 108 5.75 4.92 5.97
C TYR A 108 6.22 6.38 5.96
N GLU A 109 6.64 6.92 7.10
CA GLU A 109 7.15 8.29 7.21
C GLU A 109 8.35 8.55 6.29
N ARG A 110 9.33 7.65 6.27
CA ARG A 110 10.52 7.78 5.38
C ARG A 110 10.15 7.72 3.90
N THR A 111 9.19 6.86 3.55
CA THR A 111 8.71 6.73 2.17
C THR A 111 8.00 8.01 1.75
N ASP A 112 7.14 8.56 2.62
CA ASP A 112 6.44 9.83 2.38
C ASP A 112 7.41 11.01 2.22
N GLN A 113 8.39 11.14 3.12
CA GLN A 113 9.46 12.15 3.01
C GLN A 113 10.22 12.05 1.69
N THR A 114 10.47 10.83 1.22
CA THR A 114 11.13 10.59 -0.07
C THR A 114 10.24 11.03 -1.23
N ILE A 115 8.93 10.73 -1.17
CA ILE A 115 7.97 11.16 -2.19
C ILE A 115 7.91 12.70 -2.25
N LEU A 116 7.79 13.37 -1.10
CA LEU A 116 7.77 14.83 -1.01
C LEU A 116 9.06 15.47 -1.53
N SER A 117 10.22 14.89 -1.21
CA SER A 117 11.53 15.40 -1.68
C SER A 117 11.74 15.21 -3.19
N ASN A 118 10.98 14.33 -3.84
CA ASN A 118 11.06 14.04 -5.27
C ASN A 118 9.78 14.45 -6.02
N SER A 119 9.04 15.44 -5.51
CA SER A 119 7.77 15.89 -6.10
C SER A 119 7.93 16.49 -7.50
N SER A 120 9.13 16.94 -7.88
CA SER A 120 9.43 17.37 -9.25
C SER A 120 9.28 16.22 -10.26
N ASP A 121 9.61 15.00 -9.84
CA ASP A 121 9.68 13.82 -10.70
C ASP A 121 8.42 12.96 -10.56
N LEU A 122 7.88 12.86 -9.33
CA LEU A 122 6.68 12.10 -9.02
C LEU A 122 5.38 12.88 -9.27
N GLY A 123 5.48 14.21 -9.45
CA GLY A 123 4.33 15.08 -9.65
C GLY A 123 3.66 15.49 -8.34
N ARG A 124 2.52 16.19 -8.48
CA ARG A 124 1.76 16.78 -7.36
C ARG A 124 0.64 15.88 -6.81
N GLY A 125 0.53 14.67 -7.35
CA GLY A 125 -0.47 13.70 -6.92
C GLY A 125 -0.11 13.03 -5.60
N GLY A 126 -1.00 12.16 -5.15
CA GLY A 126 -0.84 11.39 -3.93
C GLY A 126 -1.44 10.01 -4.07
N SER A 127 -1.43 9.25 -2.98
CA SER A 127 -2.05 7.94 -2.93
C SER A 127 -2.48 7.62 -1.52
N THR A 128 -3.55 6.84 -1.37
CA THR A 128 -3.77 6.07 -0.14
C THR A 128 -2.74 4.95 -0.04
N ALA A 129 -2.61 4.36 1.14
CA ALA A 129 -1.90 3.11 1.32
C ALA A 129 -2.55 2.30 2.44
N VAL A 130 -3.08 1.13 2.09
CA VAL A 130 -3.45 0.10 3.07
C VAL A 130 -2.60 -1.14 2.83
N THR A 131 -1.80 -1.54 3.83
CA THR A 131 -0.90 -2.69 3.74
C THR A 131 -1.24 -3.73 4.79
N ALA A 132 -1.12 -5.01 4.43
CA ALA A 132 -1.19 -6.14 5.32
C ALA A 132 0.05 -7.04 5.18
N ILE A 133 0.68 -7.37 6.30
CA ILE A 133 1.86 -8.23 6.40
C ILE A 133 1.52 -9.44 7.25
N LEU A 134 1.58 -10.64 6.67
CA LEU A 134 1.31 -11.90 7.35
C LEU A 134 2.60 -12.69 7.53
N ILE A 135 3.09 -12.82 8.76
CA ILE A 135 4.34 -13.57 9.06
C ILE A 135 3.99 -15.00 9.48
N ASN A 136 4.59 -15.96 8.79
CA ASN A 136 4.49 -17.41 9.01
C ASN A 136 3.04 -17.90 9.13
N GLY A 137 2.11 -17.24 8.44
CA GLY A 137 0.68 -17.57 8.48
C GLY A 137 -0.01 -17.32 9.83
N LYS A 138 0.66 -16.69 10.79
CA LYS A 138 0.20 -16.64 12.20
C LYS A 138 -0.05 -15.23 12.70
N ARG A 139 0.78 -14.26 12.32
CA ARG A 139 0.72 -12.90 12.82
C ARG A 139 0.46 -11.93 11.67
N LEU A 140 -0.58 -11.12 11.80
CA LEU A 140 -1.03 -10.18 10.79
C LEU A 140 -0.88 -8.75 11.32
N TRP A 141 -0.14 -7.92 10.59
CA TRP A 141 -0.06 -6.48 10.81
C TRP A 141 -0.77 -5.75 9.69
N VAL A 142 -1.55 -4.73 10.02
CA VAL A 142 -2.25 -3.89 9.07
C VAL A 142 -1.94 -2.44 9.38
N ALA A 143 -1.61 -1.65 8.35
CA ALA A 143 -1.39 -0.21 8.44
C ALA A 143 -2.19 0.49 7.35
N ASN A 144 -2.67 1.70 7.64
CA ASN A 144 -3.50 2.49 6.75
C ASN A 144 -3.12 3.98 6.79
N VAL A 145 -3.08 4.60 5.62
CA VAL A 145 -3.08 6.04 5.43
C VAL A 145 -4.06 6.36 4.31
N GLY A 146 -5.13 7.11 4.63
CA GLY A 146 -6.18 7.49 3.69
C GLY A 146 -7.50 6.77 3.96
N ASP A 147 -8.38 6.80 2.97
CA ASP A 147 -9.76 6.29 3.01
C ASP A 147 -9.92 4.89 2.39
N SER A 148 -8.82 4.25 2.01
CA SER A 148 -8.81 2.82 1.72
C SER A 148 -8.98 1.99 3.02
N ARG A 149 -9.50 0.76 2.88
CA ARG A 149 -9.96 -0.01 4.04
C ARG A 149 -9.55 -1.47 4.02
N ALA A 150 -9.11 -1.98 5.17
CA ALA A 150 -8.94 -3.40 5.42
C ALA A 150 -10.04 -3.96 6.32
N VAL A 151 -10.59 -5.11 5.95
CA VAL A 151 -11.64 -5.82 6.70
C VAL A 151 -11.21 -7.28 6.90
N LEU A 152 -11.32 -7.77 8.14
CA LEU A 152 -11.07 -9.16 8.50
C LEU A 152 -12.41 -9.87 8.75
N SER A 153 -12.63 -11.02 8.12
CA SER A 153 -13.78 -11.86 8.40
C SER A 153 -13.38 -13.08 9.24
N ARG A 154 -14.08 -13.31 10.36
CA ARG A 154 -13.89 -14.49 11.21
C ARG A 154 -15.23 -15.02 11.69
N GLY A 155 -15.50 -16.30 11.47
CA GLY A 155 -16.76 -16.93 11.86
C GLY A 155 -18.00 -16.30 11.19
N GLY A 156 -17.86 -15.85 9.94
CA GLY A 156 -18.92 -15.17 9.20
C GLY A 156 -19.13 -13.69 9.57
N GLN A 157 -18.37 -13.16 10.54
CA GLN A 157 -18.49 -11.76 10.96
C GLN A 157 -17.36 -10.92 10.37
N ALA A 158 -17.73 -9.82 9.70
CA ALA A 158 -16.80 -8.84 9.18
C ALA A 158 -16.44 -7.81 10.26
N ARG A 159 -15.14 -7.59 10.45
CA ARG A 159 -14.59 -6.59 11.36
C ARG A 159 -13.64 -5.70 10.59
N GLN A 160 -13.94 -4.40 10.55
CA GLN A 160 -13.04 -3.39 10.01
C GLN A 160 -11.77 -3.32 10.87
N MET A 161 -10.61 -3.41 10.22
CA MET A 161 -9.29 -3.45 10.87
C MET A 161 -8.62 -2.08 10.91
N THR A 162 -8.99 -1.20 9.99
CA THR A 162 -8.42 0.15 9.82
C THR A 162 -9.51 1.20 9.97
N THR A 163 -9.18 2.38 10.47
CA THR A 163 -10.09 3.52 10.43
C THR A 163 -9.79 4.34 9.19
N ASP A 164 -10.82 4.71 8.44
CA ASP A 164 -10.69 5.55 7.25
C ASP A 164 -10.36 6.97 7.68
N HIS A 165 -9.36 7.57 7.05
CA HIS A 165 -8.95 8.94 7.32
C HIS A 165 -9.79 9.90 6.49
N GLU A 166 -10.80 10.50 7.11
CA GLU A 166 -11.73 11.42 6.46
C GLU A 166 -11.58 12.85 7.05
N PRO A 167 -11.62 13.92 6.23
CA PRO A 167 -11.42 15.28 6.72
C PRO A 167 -12.32 15.70 7.88
N ASN A 168 -13.57 15.22 7.92
CA ASN A 168 -14.51 15.57 8.98
C ASN A 168 -14.17 14.91 10.32
N THR A 169 -13.67 13.67 10.31
CA THR A 169 -13.28 12.96 11.54
C THR A 169 -11.94 13.48 12.05
N GLU A 170 -11.05 13.89 11.15
CA GLU A 170 -9.72 14.42 11.46
C GLU A 170 -9.68 15.95 11.62
N ARG A 171 -10.83 16.63 11.55
CA ARG A 171 -10.94 18.10 11.53
C ARG A 171 -10.10 18.79 12.59
N GLY A 172 -10.17 18.31 13.84
CA GLY A 172 -9.38 18.90 14.94
C GLY A 172 -7.87 18.82 14.70
N SER A 173 -7.37 17.72 14.14
CA SER A 173 -5.93 17.58 13.79
C SER A 173 -5.54 18.52 12.64
N ILE A 174 -6.41 18.64 11.64
CA ILE A 174 -6.19 19.50 10.45
C ILE A 174 -6.15 20.97 10.88
N GLU A 175 -7.15 21.42 11.63
CA GLU A 175 -7.27 22.81 12.09
C GLU A 175 -6.14 23.19 13.06
N ASN A 176 -5.73 22.28 13.94
CA ASN A 176 -4.58 22.51 14.83
C ASN A 176 -3.24 22.67 14.09
N LYS A 177 -3.13 22.14 12.88
CA LYS A 177 -1.94 22.30 12.01
C LYS A 177 -2.03 23.52 11.08
N GLY A 178 -3.05 24.35 11.23
CA GLY A 178 -3.27 25.57 10.44
C GLY A 178 -4.09 25.36 9.16
N GLY A 179 -4.58 24.15 8.90
CA GLY A 179 -5.49 23.85 7.79
C GLY A 179 -6.95 24.20 8.11
N PHE A 180 -7.86 23.90 7.18
CA PHE A 180 -9.30 24.00 7.41
C PHE A 180 -10.06 22.89 6.69
N VAL A 181 -11.27 22.57 7.18
CA VAL A 181 -12.18 21.59 6.57
C VAL A 181 -13.43 22.30 6.10
N SER A 182 -13.73 22.20 4.80
CA SER A 182 -14.97 22.74 4.22
C SER A 182 -15.79 21.64 3.56
N ASN A 183 -17.11 21.75 3.69
CA ASN A 183 -18.04 20.86 3.01
C ASN A 183 -18.51 21.54 1.73
N MET A 184 -18.09 21.04 0.57
CA MET A 184 -18.60 21.48 -0.73
C MET A 184 -19.60 20.45 -1.27
N PRO A 185 -20.85 20.84 -1.59
CA PRO A 185 -21.81 19.91 -2.17
C PRO A 185 -21.31 19.35 -3.51
N GLY A 186 -21.26 18.02 -3.65
CA GLY A 186 -20.98 17.34 -4.92
C GLY A 186 -19.53 16.89 -5.16
N LEU A 187 -18.60 17.15 -4.23
CA LEU A 187 -17.25 16.60 -4.23
C LEU A 187 -17.01 15.86 -2.92
N PHE A 188 -16.47 14.64 -2.97
CA PHE A 188 -15.97 13.98 -1.77
C PHE A 188 -14.91 14.89 -1.11
N HIS A 189 -15.07 15.06 0.19
CA HIS A 189 -14.41 16.06 1.04
C HIS A 189 -12.90 16.18 0.76
N ARG A 190 -12.42 17.41 0.53
CA ARG A 190 -10.98 17.72 0.43
C ARG A 190 -10.55 18.57 1.62
N SER A 191 -9.44 18.22 2.26
CA SER A 191 -8.70 19.08 3.18
C SER A 191 -7.53 19.75 2.45
N HIS A 192 -7.26 21.01 2.79
CA HIS A 192 -6.04 21.71 2.37
C HIS A 192 -5.18 21.99 3.61
N TYR A 193 -3.90 21.63 3.51
CA TYR A 193 -2.85 22.01 4.47
C TYR A 193 -2.19 23.31 4.05
#